data_AF-Q5BWC1-F1
#
_entry.id   AF-Q5BWC1-F1
#
_cell.length_a   1.000
_cell.length_b   1.000
_cell.length_c   1.000
_cell.angle_alpha   90.00
_cell.angle_beta   90.00
_cell.angle_gamma   90.00
#
_symmetry.space_group_name_H-M   'P 1'
#
loop_
_entity.id
_entity.type
_entity.pdbx_description
1 polymer ?
#
loop_
_entity_poly.entity_id
_entity_poly.type
_entity_poly.pdbx_seq_one_letter_code
_entity_poly.pdbx_strand_id
1 'polypeptide(L)'
;YCSNECGLKLAMKRLETLLPESFNAWYPELLTKTGKSLSELKKLPDCMATVIDKTRLEEINKEQCVVHNRLVELELEHQKLTTLISRAQERKTGRNNEQMLAAVAQDAEQVEQMEPIICVTCSAEISMRHALKHMEKCFQKMEGNTVFCANQKEQIMGTPLFCDAYDSQARAYCKRLRVVCEHYKEPKLPADTVCGSPLVQNVFEETGEFCCVPRNKCTKHFGWERLRRAKIDLERYRCLIQMDELMQEEQRLQRAISQRGGILGILLHQTIDHNPQKPVPIPAKLKASCKTEKPPDT
;
A
#
# COMPACT_ATOMS: atom_id res chain seq x y z
N TYR A 1 43.34 -20.37 4.40
CA TYR A 1 43.96 -19.18 3.80
C TYR A 1 44.57 -18.34 4.90
N CYS A 2 45.74 -17.71 4.68
CA CYS A 2 46.40 -16.87 5.69
C CYS A 2 45.66 -15.54 6.00
N SER A 3 44.88 -15.05 5.06
CA SER A 3 44.01 -13.87 5.19
C SER A 3 42.97 -13.89 4.07
N ASN A 4 41.97 -13.00 4.14
CA ASN A 4 41.02 -12.79 3.04
C ASN A 4 41.74 -12.36 1.75
N GLU A 5 42.78 -11.54 1.85
CA GLU A 5 43.62 -11.18 0.71
C GLU A 5 44.36 -12.38 0.11
N CYS A 6 44.92 -13.26 0.95
CA CYS A 6 45.54 -14.50 0.46
C CYS A 6 44.52 -15.37 -0.29
N GLY A 7 43.28 -15.43 0.20
CA GLY A 7 42.19 -16.18 -0.42
C GLY A 7 41.78 -15.61 -1.78
N LEU A 8 41.61 -14.30 -1.87
CA LEU A 8 41.28 -13.60 -3.10
C LEU A 8 42.38 -13.75 -4.16
N LYS A 9 43.65 -13.59 -3.77
CA LYS A 9 44.80 -13.77 -4.69
C LYS A 9 44.88 -15.19 -5.26
N LEU A 10 44.63 -16.22 -4.44
CA LEU A 10 44.61 -17.60 -4.93
C LEU A 10 43.42 -17.85 -5.87
N ALA A 11 42.24 -17.32 -5.54
CA ALA A 11 41.05 -17.45 -6.39
C ALA A 11 41.27 -16.80 -7.77
N MET A 12 41.90 -15.62 -7.82
CA MET A 12 42.24 -14.94 -9.08
C MET A 12 43.21 -15.76 -9.93
N LYS A 13 44.32 -16.25 -9.34
CA LYS A 13 45.26 -17.13 -10.07
C LYS A 13 44.59 -18.39 -10.62
N ARG A 14 43.62 -18.97 -9.89
CA ARG A 14 42.85 -20.12 -10.37
C ARG A 14 41.98 -19.77 -11.56
N LEU A 15 41.33 -18.60 -11.56
CA LEU A 15 40.53 -18.11 -12.68
C LEU A 15 41.39 -17.86 -13.92
N GLU A 16 42.54 -17.23 -13.77
CA GLU A 16 43.51 -17.03 -14.86
C GLU A 16 43.98 -18.36 -15.48
N THR A 17 44.18 -19.38 -14.64
CA THR A 17 44.68 -20.70 -15.09
C THR A 17 43.58 -21.53 -15.75
N LEU A 18 42.37 -21.51 -15.21
CA LEU A 18 41.27 -22.40 -15.63
C LEU A 18 40.42 -21.81 -16.74
N LEU A 19 40.33 -20.48 -16.83
CA LEU A 19 39.38 -19.76 -17.70
C LEU A 19 40.01 -18.50 -18.33
N PRO A 20 41.13 -18.62 -19.05
CA PRO A 20 41.90 -17.46 -19.52
C PRO A 20 41.13 -16.56 -20.49
N GLU A 21 40.38 -17.12 -21.45
CA GLU A 21 39.68 -16.34 -22.48
C GLU A 21 38.52 -15.53 -21.89
N SER A 22 37.69 -16.14 -21.06
CA SER A 22 36.55 -15.49 -20.40
C SER A 22 36.99 -14.53 -19.30
N PHE A 23 38.08 -14.84 -18.59
CA PHE A 23 38.69 -13.91 -17.64
C PHE A 23 39.22 -12.65 -18.33
N ASN A 24 39.95 -12.79 -19.44
CA ASN A 24 40.49 -11.65 -20.19
C ASN A 24 39.41 -10.78 -20.81
N ALA A 25 38.31 -11.36 -21.29
CA ALA A 25 37.19 -10.62 -21.87
C ALA A 25 36.45 -9.74 -20.84
N TRP A 26 36.34 -10.21 -19.60
CA TRP A 26 35.60 -9.52 -18.53
C TRP A 26 36.48 -8.61 -17.66
N TYR A 27 37.77 -8.90 -17.59
CA TYR A 27 38.73 -8.18 -16.77
C TYR A 27 39.92 -7.60 -17.57
N PRO A 28 39.69 -6.91 -18.71
CA PRO A 28 40.78 -6.39 -19.54
C PRO A 28 41.63 -5.34 -18.80
N GLU A 29 41.04 -4.59 -17.87
CA GLU A 29 41.72 -3.53 -17.10
C GLU A 29 42.56 -4.03 -15.92
N LEU A 30 42.33 -5.27 -15.47
CA LEU A 30 43.08 -5.88 -14.37
C LEU A 30 44.50 -6.28 -14.78
N LEU A 31 44.69 -6.65 -16.05
CA LEU A 31 45.99 -7.03 -16.60
C LEU A 31 46.88 -5.81 -16.89
N THR A 32 46.29 -4.65 -17.17
CA THR A 32 47.05 -3.46 -17.61
C THR A 32 47.56 -2.60 -16.46
N LYS A 33 47.05 -2.77 -15.23
CA LYS A 33 47.45 -1.97 -14.06
C LYS A 33 47.90 -2.87 -12.91
N THR A 34 49.10 -3.42 -13.05
CA THR A 34 49.87 -4.05 -11.98
C THR A 34 50.20 -3.03 -10.88
N GLY A 35 49.28 -2.80 -9.95
CA GLY A 35 49.58 -1.94 -8.79
C GLY A 35 48.39 -1.30 -8.07
N LYS A 36 47.16 -1.40 -8.59
CA LYS A 36 45.98 -0.88 -7.89
C LYS A 36 45.40 -1.92 -6.94
N SER A 37 45.10 -1.48 -5.71
CA SER A 37 44.53 -2.29 -4.64
C SER A 37 43.30 -3.06 -5.12
N LEU A 38 43.15 -4.32 -4.68
CA LEU A 38 41.98 -5.17 -4.92
C LEU A 38 40.64 -4.50 -4.50
N SER A 39 40.71 -3.45 -3.68
CA SER A 39 39.56 -2.63 -3.29
C SER A 39 39.01 -1.74 -4.42
N GLU A 40 39.83 -1.36 -5.41
CA GLU A 40 39.38 -0.61 -6.60
C GLU A 40 38.73 -1.53 -7.64
N LEU A 41 38.90 -2.85 -7.49
CA LEU A 41 38.28 -3.91 -8.28
C LEU A 41 36.79 -4.14 -8.00
N LYS A 42 36.12 -3.12 -7.46
CA LYS A 42 34.74 -3.19 -7.01
C LYS A 42 33.74 -2.74 -8.08
N LYS A 43 34.23 -2.25 -9.22
CA LYS A 43 33.39 -1.85 -10.36
C LYS A 43 33.81 -2.66 -11.58
N LEU A 44 33.33 -3.90 -11.68
CA LEU A 44 33.14 -4.47 -13.02
C LEU A 44 32.25 -3.49 -13.81
N PRO A 45 32.51 -3.28 -15.10
CA PRO A 45 31.59 -2.56 -15.96
C PRO A 45 30.20 -3.20 -15.83
N ASP A 46 29.19 -2.40 -15.46
CA ASP A 46 27.83 -2.90 -15.34
C ASP A 46 27.38 -3.41 -16.71
N CYS A 47 26.94 -4.67 -16.79
CA CYS A 47 26.30 -5.15 -18.01
C CYS A 47 25.01 -4.36 -18.26
N MET A 48 24.57 -4.27 -19.51
CA MET A 48 23.36 -3.51 -19.88
C MET A 48 22.14 -3.90 -19.05
N ALA A 49 22.01 -5.18 -18.69
CA ALA A 49 20.93 -5.67 -17.84
C ALA A 49 21.03 -5.14 -16.39
N THR A 50 22.23 -4.98 -15.84
CA THR A 50 22.45 -4.33 -14.54
C THR A 50 22.12 -2.84 -14.60
N VAL A 51 22.45 -2.14 -15.69
CA VAL A 51 22.07 -0.72 -15.86
C VAL A 51 20.55 -0.56 -15.92
N ILE A 52 19.85 -1.45 -16.63
CA ILE A 52 18.37 -1.48 -16.69
C ILE A 52 17.77 -1.68 -15.30
N ASP A 53 18.22 -2.70 -14.57
CA ASP A 53 17.68 -3.02 -13.25
C ASP A 53 17.95 -1.89 -12.24
N LYS A 54 19.13 -1.26 -12.28
CA LYS A 54 19.44 -0.07 -11.46
C LYS A 54 18.51 1.10 -11.77
N THR A 55 18.24 1.34 -13.05
CA THR A 55 17.30 2.40 -13.48
C THR A 55 15.88 2.12 -12.96
N ARG A 56 15.42 0.86 -13.04
CA ARG A 56 14.12 0.46 -12.49
C ARG A 56 14.08 0.57 -10.96
N LEU A 57 15.17 0.25 -10.26
CA LEU A 57 15.26 0.45 -8.80
C LEU A 57 15.10 1.93 -8.42
N GLU A 58 15.68 2.86 -9.19
CA GLU A 58 15.47 4.30 -8.96
C GLU A 58 14.01 4.73 -9.17
N GLU A 59 13.32 4.14 -10.14
CA GLU A 59 11.88 4.37 -10.36
C GLU A 59 11.05 3.82 -9.20
N ILE A 60 11.31 2.57 -8.78
CA ILE A 60 10.63 1.93 -7.64
C ILE A 60 10.82 2.75 -6.36
N ASN A 61 12.02 3.26 -6.09
CA ASN A 61 12.27 4.09 -4.91
C ASN A 61 11.43 5.38 -4.91
N LYS A 62 11.22 5.98 -6.10
CA LYS A 62 10.32 7.14 -6.23
C LYS A 62 8.86 6.75 -6.01
N GLU A 63 8.43 5.63 -6.59
CA GLU A 63 7.07 5.08 -6.40
C GLU A 63 6.79 4.77 -4.93
N GLN A 64 7.73 4.11 -4.23
CA GLN A 64 7.65 3.83 -2.78
C GLN A 64 7.50 5.12 -1.97
N CYS A 65 8.29 6.17 -2.27
CA CYS A 65 8.18 7.46 -1.58
C CYS A 65 6.79 8.09 -1.76
N VAL A 66 6.21 8.03 -2.97
CA VAL A 66 4.85 8.53 -3.24
C VAL A 66 3.81 7.76 -2.44
N VAL A 67 3.86 6.42 -2.44
CA VAL A 67 2.93 5.57 -1.68
C VAL A 67 3.06 5.82 -0.18
N HIS A 68 4.29 5.95 0.33
CA HIS A 68 4.55 6.27 1.73
C HIS A 68 3.94 7.63 2.13
N ASN A 69 4.13 8.68 1.32
CA ASN A 69 3.54 9.98 1.59
C ASN A 69 2.01 9.91 1.60
N ARG A 70 1.41 9.13 0.69
CA ARG A 70 -0.04 8.93 0.68
C ARG A 70 -0.55 8.21 1.92
N LEU A 71 0.19 7.23 2.45
CA LEU A 71 -0.14 6.57 3.73
C LEU A 71 -0.14 7.56 4.90
N VAL A 72 0.83 8.47 4.94
CA VAL A 72 0.91 9.53 5.98
C VAL A 72 -0.29 10.48 5.88
N GLU A 73 -0.66 10.89 4.67
CA GLU A 73 -1.86 11.71 4.44
C GLU A 73 -3.13 11.02 4.93
N LEU A 74 -3.32 9.74 4.63
CA LEU A 74 -4.48 8.95 5.06
C LEU A 74 -4.53 8.79 6.59
N GLU A 75 -3.38 8.65 7.25
CA GLU A 75 -3.34 8.62 8.72
C GLU A 75 -3.73 9.98 9.32
N LEU A 76 -3.30 11.09 8.70
CA LEU A 76 -3.73 12.44 9.09
C LEU A 76 -5.23 12.64 8.86
N GLU A 77 -5.78 12.17 7.73
CA GLU A 77 -7.22 12.18 7.46
C GLU A 77 -7.99 11.39 8.53
N HIS A 78 -7.49 10.21 8.94
CA HIS A 78 -8.08 9.40 10.01
C HIS A 78 -8.07 10.14 11.37
N GLN A 79 -6.96 10.80 11.70
CA GLN A 79 -6.86 11.62 12.92
C GLN A 79 -7.83 12.81 12.87
N LYS A 80 -7.89 13.54 11.75
CA LYS A 80 -8.85 14.64 11.55
C LYS A 80 -10.29 14.17 11.75
N LEU A 81 -10.67 13.03 11.16
CA LEU A 81 -11.99 12.43 11.35
C LEU A 81 -12.27 12.10 12.82
N THR A 82 -11.28 11.55 13.53
CA THR A 82 -11.41 11.24 14.96
C THR A 82 -11.62 12.50 15.80
N THR A 83 -10.87 13.58 15.52
CA THR A 83 -11.07 14.87 16.21
C THR A 83 -12.43 15.49 15.91
N LEU A 84 -12.91 15.38 14.67
CA LEU A 84 -14.23 15.86 14.28
C LEU A 84 -15.34 15.14 15.05
N ILE A 85 -15.23 13.81 15.16
CA ILE A 85 -16.18 12.99 15.92
C ILE A 85 -16.17 13.38 17.41
N SER A 86 -15.00 13.60 18.02
CA SER A 86 -14.90 14.06 19.41
C SER A 86 -15.59 15.40 19.62
N ARG A 87 -15.32 16.39 18.75
CA ARG A 87 -15.95 17.72 18.82
C ARG A 87 -17.47 17.65 18.71
N ALA A 88 -17.98 16.78 17.84
CA ALA A 88 -19.41 16.57 17.70
C ALA A 88 -20.01 15.93 18.97
N GLN A 89 -19.33 14.95 19.57
CA GLN A 89 -19.80 14.27 20.78
C GLN A 89 -19.84 15.19 22.01
N GLU A 90 -18.94 16.17 22.11
CA GLU A 90 -18.93 17.18 23.19
C GLU A 90 -20.10 18.17 23.09
N ARG A 91 -20.70 18.33 21.90
CA ARG A 91 -21.80 19.27 21.68
C ARG A 91 -23.11 18.70 22.21
N LYS A 92 -23.64 19.31 23.28
CA LYS A 92 -24.97 18.97 23.80
C LYS A 92 -26.07 19.37 22.83
N THR A 93 -27.14 18.58 22.81
CA THR A 93 -28.40 18.88 22.12
C THR A 93 -29.02 20.18 22.66
N GLY A 94 -28.79 21.31 21.99
CA GLY A 94 -29.37 22.62 22.33
C GLY A 94 -30.82 22.82 21.84
N ARG A 95 -31.45 23.94 22.21
CA ARG A 95 -32.85 24.32 21.87
C ARG A 95 -33.18 24.33 20.36
N ASN A 96 -32.19 24.50 19.47
CA ASN A 96 -32.39 24.45 18.01
C ASN A 96 -32.77 23.05 17.47
N ASN A 97 -32.79 22.03 18.33
CA ASN A 97 -33.17 20.68 17.93
C ASN A 97 -34.65 20.49 17.64
N GLU A 98 -35.56 21.27 18.23
CA GLU A 98 -36.99 21.02 18.07
C GLU A 98 -37.45 21.19 16.62
N GLN A 99 -37.00 22.25 15.95
CA GLN A 99 -37.28 22.49 14.53
C GLN A 99 -36.63 21.45 13.61
N MET A 100 -35.38 21.05 13.90
CA MET A 100 -34.69 20.01 13.12
C MET A 100 -35.32 18.63 13.33
N LEU A 101 -35.74 18.31 14.55
CA LEU A 101 -36.43 17.07 14.89
C LEU A 101 -37.81 17.01 14.21
N ALA A 102 -38.53 18.12 14.14
CA ALA A 102 -39.79 18.22 13.40
C ALA A 102 -39.60 17.99 11.89
N ALA A 103 -38.57 18.61 11.29
CA ALA A 103 -38.23 18.39 9.89
C ALA A 103 -37.82 16.93 9.61
N VAL A 104 -37.03 16.31 10.50
CA VAL A 104 -36.65 14.89 10.40
C VAL A 104 -37.86 13.96 10.56
N ALA A 105 -38.82 14.31 11.42
CA ALA A 105 -40.05 13.54 11.57
C ALA A 105 -40.92 13.60 10.31
N GLN A 106 -41.09 14.78 9.72
CA GLN A 106 -41.80 14.95 8.44
C GLN A 106 -41.11 14.19 7.30
N ASP A 107 -39.78 14.29 7.19
CA ASP A 107 -39.02 13.51 6.20
C ASP A 107 -39.17 11.99 6.45
N ALA A 108 -39.18 11.56 7.72
CA ALA A 108 -39.35 10.15 8.04
C ALA A 108 -40.74 9.64 7.63
N GLU A 109 -41.80 10.43 7.81
CA GLU A 109 -43.16 10.11 7.36
C GLU A 109 -43.25 10.03 5.83
N GLN A 110 -42.64 10.98 5.11
CA GLN A 110 -42.57 10.94 3.65
C GLN A 110 -41.85 9.68 3.14
N VAL A 111 -40.72 9.31 3.76
CA VAL A 111 -39.94 8.12 3.39
C VAL A 111 -40.69 6.83 3.72
N GLU A 112 -41.58 6.82 4.71
CA GLU A 112 -42.41 5.65 5.05
C GLU A 112 -43.56 5.45 4.05
N GLN A 113 -44.01 6.53 3.39
CA GLN A 113 -45.01 6.48 2.33
C GLN A 113 -44.42 6.10 0.96
N MET A 114 -43.10 6.00 0.83
CA MET A 114 -42.45 5.52 -0.40
C MET A 114 -42.60 4.01 -0.58
N GLU A 115 -42.59 3.56 -1.84
CA GLU A 115 -42.68 2.15 -2.20
C GLU A 115 -41.53 1.33 -1.58
N PRO A 116 -41.80 0.12 -1.06
CA PRO A 116 -40.76 -0.73 -0.49
C PRO A 116 -39.72 -1.15 -1.54
N ILE A 117 -38.46 -1.21 -1.11
CA ILE A 117 -37.34 -1.66 -1.94
C ILE A 117 -37.09 -3.15 -1.69
N ILE A 118 -36.79 -3.88 -2.77
CA ILE A 118 -36.39 -5.28 -2.70
C ILE A 118 -34.89 -5.37 -2.36
N CYS A 119 -34.53 -6.16 -1.35
CA CYS A 119 -33.14 -6.47 -1.05
C CYS A 119 -32.52 -7.30 -2.18
N VAL A 120 -31.41 -6.85 -2.76
CA VAL A 120 -30.68 -7.64 -3.78
C VAL A 120 -30.11 -8.95 -3.22
N THR A 121 -29.86 -9.02 -1.91
CA THR A 121 -29.19 -10.15 -1.27
C THR A 121 -30.15 -11.26 -0.84
N CYS A 122 -31.31 -10.90 -0.27
CA CYS A 122 -32.28 -11.89 0.23
C CYS A 122 -33.66 -11.80 -0.44
N SER A 123 -33.84 -10.89 -1.41
CA SER A 123 -35.09 -10.66 -2.14
C SER A 123 -36.28 -10.24 -1.26
N ALA A 124 -36.04 -9.85 0.00
CA ALA A 124 -37.11 -9.37 0.88
C ALA A 124 -37.52 -7.94 0.52
N GLU A 125 -38.82 -7.67 0.55
CA GLU A 125 -39.37 -6.32 0.48
C GLU A 125 -39.15 -5.57 1.79
N ILE A 126 -38.55 -4.38 1.72
CA ILE A 126 -38.13 -3.61 2.88
C ILE A 126 -38.59 -2.17 2.72
N SER A 127 -39.16 -1.61 3.79
CA SER A 127 -39.47 -0.19 3.86
C SER A 127 -38.21 0.66 3.64
N MET A 128 -38.32 1.72 2.85
CA MET A 128 -37.23 2.63 2.53
C MET A 128 -36.49 3.15 3.78
N ARG A 129 -37.22 3.39 4.88
CA ARG A 129 -36.67 3.81 6.17
C ARG A 129 -35.68 2.81 6.77
N HIS A 130 -35.89 1.51 6.54
CA HIS A 130 -35.11 0.42 7.12
C HIS A 130 -34.15 -0.25 6.14
N ALA A 131 -34.16 0.17 4.87
CA ALA A 131 -33.38 -0.43 3.79
C ALA A 131 -31.88 -0.55 4.14
N LEU A 132 -31.23 0.54 4.55
CA LEU A 132 -29.79 0.54 4.90
C LEU A 132 -29.46 -0.40 6.06
N LYS A 133 -30.29 -0.43 7.11
CA LYS A 133 -30.11 -1.32 8.27
C LYS A 133 -30.28 -2.78 7.90
N HIS A 134 -31.27 -3.09 7.06
CA HIS A 134 -31.47 -4.45 6.58
C HIS A 134 -30.30 -4.88 5.70
N MET A 135 -29.95 -4.08 4.68
CA MET A 135 -28.88 -4.39 3.74
C MET A 135 -27.59 -4.72 4.49
N GLU A 136 -27.19 -3.86 5.44
CA GLU A 136 -26.01 -4.11 6.25
C GLU A 136 -26.04 -5.46 7.00
N LYS A 137 -27.14 -5.76 7.71
CA LYS A 137 -27.27 -7.03 8.44
C LYS A 137 -27.34 -8.24 7.51
N CYS A 138 -28.00 -8.09 6.37
CA CYS A 138 -28.13 -9.13 5.37
C CYS A 138 -26.77 -9.45 4.74
N PHE A 139 -26.02 -8.41 4.35
CA PHE A 139 -24.65 -8.55 3.83
C PHE A 139 -23.71 -9.15 4.88
N GLN A 140 -23.73 -8.69 6.14
CA GLN A 140 -22.93 -9.30 7.21
C GLN A 140 -23.26 -10.78 7.40
N LYS A 141 -24.54 -11.15 7.36
CA LYS A 141 -24.94 -12.57 7.45
C LYS A 141 -24.39 -13.40 6.28
N MET A 142 -24.36 -12.84 5.08
CA MET A 142 -23.83 -13.53 3.90
C MET A 142 -22.30 -13.61 3.90
N GLU A 143 -21.62 -12.52 4.21
CA GLU A 143 -20.16 -12.45 4.24
C GLU A 143 -19.56 -13.14 5.46
N GLY A 144 -20.29 -13.26 6.56
CA GLY A 144 -19.87 -13.93 7.80
C GLY A 144 -19.37 -15.36 7.60
N ASN A 145 -19.77 -16.02 6.52
CA ASN A 145 -19.32 -17.38 6.18
C ASN A 145 -17.90 -17.43 5.55
N THR A 146 -17.30 -16.30 5.18
CA THR A 146 -15.97 -16.26 4.54
C THR A 146 -14.85 -16.02 5.56
N VAL A 147 -13.97 -17.00 5.74
CA VAL A 147 -12.89 -16.90 6.74
C VAL A 147 -11.67 -16.21 6.12
N PHE A 148 -11.40 -14.98 6.56
CA PHE A 148 -10.15 -14.27 6.26
C PHE A 148 -9.27 -14.30 7.50
N CYS A 149 -8.29 -15.20 7.52
CA CYS A 149 -7.45 -15.42 8.68
C CYS A 149 -5.97 -15.59 8.31
N ALA A 150 -5.09 -15.16 9.22
CA ALA A 150 -3.66 -15.43 9.14
C ALA A 150 -3.10 -15.87 10.50
N ASN A 151 -1.95 -16.53 10.48
CA ASN A 151 -1.36 -17.13 11.68
C ASN A 151 -0.67 -16.11 12.60
N GLN A 152 -0.57 -14.85 12.17
CA GLN A 152 0.16 -13.79 12.86
C GLN A 152 -0.68 -12.52 12.96
N LYS A 153 -0.46 -11.75 14.03
CA LYS A 153 -0.99 -10.38 14.16
C LYS A 153 -0.17 -9.47 13.26
N GLU A 154 -0.86 -8.59 12.52
CA GLU A 154 -0.19 -7.62 11.66
C GLU A 154 -0.49 -6.25 12.25
N GLN A 155 0.44 -5.78 13.06
CA GLN A 155 0.39 -4.41 13.53
C GLN A 155 1.11 -3.52 12.53
N ILE A 156 0.32 -2.97 11.61
CA ILE A 156 0.77 -1.88 10.76
C ILE A 156 1.03 -0.66 11.66
N MET A 157 2.06 0.12 11.34
CA MET A 157 2.40 1.34 12.09
C MET A 157 1.22 2.32 12.08
N GLY A 158 0.87 2.85 13.26
CA GLY A 158 -0.23 3.82 13.41
C GLY A 158 -1.57 3.18 13.81
N THR A 159 -2.68 3.69 13.26
CA THR A 159 -4.02 3.20 13.58
C THR A 159 -4.21 1.76 13.08
N PRO A 160 -4.64 0.81 13.95
CA PRO A 160 -4.79 -0.60 13.56
C PRO A 160 -5.86 -0.77 12.49
N LEU A 161 -5.45 -1.37 11.37
CA LEU A 161 -6.27 -1.56 10.17
C LEU A 161 -7.14 -2.83 10.24
N PHE A 162 -6.58 -3.92 10.73
CA PHE A 162 -7.23 -5.23 10.81
C PHE A 162 -7.85 -5.49 12.18
N CYS A 163 -8.81 -6.41 12.22
CA CYS A 163 -9.46 -6.80 13.45
C CYS A 163 -8.53 -7.55 14.41
N ASP A 164 -7.74 -8.50 13.90
CA ASP A 164 -6.83 -9.37 14.66
C ASP A 164 -7.48 -10.07 15.88
N ALA A 165 -8.80 -10.30 15.84
CA ALA A 165 -9.48 -11.14 16.82
C ALA A 165 -9.04 -12.60 16.61
N TYR A 166 -8.61 -13.26 17.68
CA TYR A 166 -8.14 -14.65 17.61
C TYR A 166 -9.32 -15.61 17.63
N ASP A 167 -9.40 -16.47 16.62
CA ASP A 167 -10.32 -17.60 16.59
C ASP A 167 -9.60 -18.88 17.07
N SER A 168 -10.09 -19.43 18.19
CA SER A 168 -9.57 -20.67 18.75
C SER A 168 -9.82 -21.90 17.87
N GLN A 169 -10.88 -21.91 17.06
CA GLN A 169 -11.22 -23.05 16.19
C GLN A 169 -10.32 -23.05 14.95
N ALA A 170 -10.21 -21.92 14.27
CA ALA A 170 -9.31 -21.77 13.12
C ALA A 170 -7.82 -21.66 13.51
N ARG A 171 -7.50 -21.47 14.80
CA ARG A 171 -6.14 -21.19 15.33
C ARG A 171 -5.45 -20.04 14.58
N ALA A 172 -6.20 -19.00 14.25
CA ALA A 172 -5.74 -17.92 13.42
C ALA A 172 -6.40 -16.58 13.81
N TYR A 173 -5.82 -15.47 13.35
CA TYR A 173 -6.30 -14.11 13.62
C TYR A 173 -7.12 -13.59 12.45
N CYS A 174 -8.26 -12.95 12.74
CA CYS A 174 -9.14 -12.35 11.74
C CYS A 174 -8.47 -11.16 11.03
N LYS A 175 -8.38 -11.23 9.69
CA LYS A 175 -7.77 -10.20 8.83
C LYS A 175 -8.77 -9.31 8.09
N ARG A 176 -10.04 -9.34 8.50
CA ARG A 176 -11.01 -8.36 8.01
C ARG A 176 -10.64 -6.96 8.53
N LEU A 177 -10.94 -5.94 7.73
CA LEU A 177 -10.80 -4.54 8.16
C LEU A 177 -11.57 -4.33 9.46
N ARG A 178 -10.91 -3.75 10.46
CA ARG A 178 -11.45 -3.57 11.82
C ARG A 178 -12.82 -2.90 11.80
N VAL A 179 -12.96 -1.83 11.02
CA VAL A 179 -14.16 -1.01 10.93
C VAL A 179 -15.37 -1.74 10.32
N VAL A 180 -15.16 -2.80 9.54
CA VAL A 180 -16.23 -3.59 8.89
C VAL A 180 -16.43 -4.96 9.55
N CYS A 181 -15.46 -5.40 10.36
CA CYS A 181 -15.47 -6.73 10.95
C CYS A 181 -16.58 -6.88 12.02
N GLU A 182 -17.27 -8.02 12.00
CA GLU A 182 -18.31 -8.38 12.98
C GLU A 182 -17.80 -8.45 14.42
N HIS A 183 -16.52 -8.77 14.60
CA HIS A 183 -15.88 -8.81 15.92
C HIS A 183 -15.70 -7.41 16.52
N TYR A 184 -15.65 -6.37 15.68
CA TYR A 184 -15.53 -5.00 16.15
C TYR A 184 -16.88 -4.47 16.62
N LYS A 185 -17.01 -4.31 17.93
CA LYS A 185 -18.18 -3.69 18.55
C LYS A 185 -17.93 -2.21 18.72
N GLU A 186 -18.70 -1.39 18.02
CA GLU A 186 -18.66 0.06 18.23
C GLU A 186 -18.94 0.40 19.71
N PRO A 187 -18.19 1.35 20.29
CA PRO A 187 -18.49 1.85 21.63
C PRO A 187 -19.93 2.35 21.71
N LYS A 188 -20.66 1.90 22.74
CA LYS A 188 -22.03 2.38 22.97
C LYS A 188 -21.98 3.84 23.40
N LEU A 189 -22.38 4.73 22.50
CA LEU A 189 -22.53 6.15 22.80
C LEU A 189 -23.86 6.42 23.52
N PRO A 190 -23.94 7.45 24.38
CA PRO A 190 -25.18 7.83 25.04
C PRO A 190 -26.26 8.25 24.03
N ALA A 191 -27.54 8.03 24.36
CA ALA A 191 -28.66 8.27 23.44
C ALA A 191 -28.79 9.75 23.00
N ASP A 192 -28.26 10.67 23.79
CA ASP A 192 -28.27 12.12 23.52
C ASP A 192 -27.12 12.60 22.63
N THR A 193 -26.23 11.71 22.17
CA THR A 193 -25.20 12.12 21.21
C THR A 193 -25.83 12.57 19.90
N VAL A 194 -25.42 13.75 19.45
CA VAL A 194 -25.75 14.26 18.13
C VAL A 194 -25.12 13.38 17.06
N CYS A 195 -25.72 13.37 15.88
CA CYS A 195 -25.23 12.64 14.71
C CYS A 195 -23.81 13.07 14.35
N GLY A 196 -23.51 14.37 14.39
CA GLY A 196 -22.15 14.87 14.20
C GLY A 196 -21.63 14.83 12.77
N SER A 197 -22.42 14.37 11.80
CA SER A 197 -22.02 14.37 10.39
C SER A 197 -21.76 15.82 9.94
N PRO A 198 -20.60 16.12 9.34
CA PRO A 198 -20.34 17.46 8.81
C PRO A 198 -21.34 17.73 7.68
N LEU A 199 -21.98 18.90 7.74
CA LEU A 199 -22.88 19.37 6.71
C LEU A 199 -22.07 19.97 5.57
N VAL A 200 -22.53 19.74 4.35
CA VAL A 200 -21.91 20.25 3.14
C VAL A 200 -22.90 21.15 2.41
N GLN A 201 -22.42 22.30 1.94
CA GLN A 201 -23.13 23.15 1.00
C GLN A 201 -22.71 22.74 -0.41
N ASN A 202 -23.69 22.64 -1.33
CA ASN A 202 -23.45 22.23 -2.72
C ASN A 202 -22.64 20.92 -2.86
N VAL A 203 -22.85 19.96 -1.95
CA VAL A 203 -22.23 18.61 -1.95
C VAL A 203 -20.71 18.57 -1.67
N PHE A 204 -19.98 19.66 -1.89
CA PHE A 204 -18.50 19.68 -1.86
C PHE A 204 -17.89 20.61 -0.81
N GLU A 205 -18.61 21.63 -0.33
CA GLU A 205 -18.06 22.63 0.59
C GLU A 205 -18.46 22.32 2.02
N GLU A 206 -17.50 21.98 2.88
CA GLU A 206 -17.74 21.77 4.31
C GLU A 206 -18.12 23.12 4.95
N THR A 207 -19.35 23.25 5.44
CA THR A 207 -19.85 24.51 6.02
C THR A 207 -19.30 24.77 7.43
N GLY A 208 -18.53 23.82 7.98
CA GLY A 208 -18.08 23.84 9.38
C GLY A 208 -19.20 23.52 10.38
N GLU A 209 -20.42 23.27 9.91
CA GLU A 209 -21.57 22.90 10.74
C GLU A 209 -21.74 21.38 10.81
N PHE A 210 -22.40 20.90 11.86
CA PHE A 210 -22.64 19.48 12.10
C PHE A 210 -24.13 19.17 12.22
N CYS A 211 -24.52 17.97 11.80
CA CYS A 211 -25.85 17.44 12.03
C CYS A 211 -26.11 17.29 13.53
N CYS A 212 -27.01 18.13 14.06
CA CYS A 212 -27.36 18.16 15.49
C CYS A 212 -28.48 17.18 15.88
N VAL A 213 -29.04 16.45 14.91
CA VAL A 213 -30.09 15.46 15.14
C VAL A 213 -29.53 14.32 16.00
N PRO A 214 -30.25 13.81 17.02
CA PRO A 214 -29.83 12.65 17.78
C PRO A 214 -29.47 11.47 16.88
N ARG A 215 -28.34 10.83 17.12
CA ARG A 215 -27.78 9.77 16.26
C ARG A 215 -28.77 8.61 16.02
N ASN A 216 -29.58 8.28 17.02
CA ASN A 216 -30.60 7.23 16.94
C ASN A 216 -31.79 7.59 16.03
N LYS A 217 -32.09 8.88 15.86
CA LYS A 217 -33.20 9.40 15.04
C LYS A 217 -32.75 9.85 13.65
N CYS A 218 -31.44 9.98 13.41
CA CYS A 218 -30.91 10.39 12.12
C CYS A 218 -30.94 9.23 11.10
N THR A 219 -31.86 9.30 10.13
CA THR A 219 -31.94 8.36 9.00
C THR A 219 -31.02 8.74 7.84
N LYS A 220 -30.76 10.04 7.65
CA LYS A 220 -29.95 10.58 6.54
C LYS A 220 -28.47 10.18 6.61
N HIS A 221 -27.92 10.08 7.82
CA HIS A 221 -26.49 9.81 8.04
C HIS A 221 -26.28 8.49 8.78
N PHE A 222 -26.99 7.44 8.38
CA PHE A 222 -26.87 6.13 9.01
C PHE A 222 -25.44 5.59 8.89
N GLY A 223 -24.77 5.39 10.02
CA GLY A 223 -23.42 4.79 10.08
C GLY A 223 -22.31 5.62 9.43
N TRP A 224 -22.50 6.93 9.23
CA TRP A 224 -21.55 7.77 8.47
C TRP A 224 -20.11 7.74 9.02
N GLU A 225 -19.94 7.71 10.36
CA GLU A 225 -18.61 7.63 10.98
C GLU A 225 -17.87 6.36 10.57
N ARG A 226 -18.59 5.22 10.63
CA ARG A 226 -18.06 3.92 10.23
C ARG A 226 -17.76 3.89 8.75
N LEU A 227 -18.64 4.42 7.91
CA LEU A 227 -18.44 4.49 6.46
C LEU A 227 -17.24 5.37 6.09
N ARG A 228 -17.05 6.52 6.75
CA ARG A 228 -15.88 7.38 6.52
C ARG A 228 -14.58 6.72 6.99
N ARG A 229 -14.56 6.08 8.16
CA ARG A 229 -13.41 5.29 8.63
C ARG A 229 -13.10 4.14 7.65
N ALA A 230 -14.12 3.41 7.20
CA ALA A 230 -13.99 2.32 6.23
C ALA A 230 -13.41 2.78 4.90
N LYS A 231 -13.81 3.96 4.41
CA LYS A 231 -13.23 4.53 3.19
C LYS A 231 -11.72 4.79 3.36
N ILE A 232 -11.32 5.42 4.45
CA ILE A 232 -9.90 5.72 4.73
C ILE A 232 -9.11 4.42 4.86
N ASP A 233 -9.62 3.46 5.63
CA ASP A 233 -8.98 2.16 5.85
C ASP A 233 -8.86 1.36 4.54
N LEU A 234 -9.86 1.40 3.66
CA LEU A 234 -9.78 0.74 2.35
C LEU A 234 -8.67 1.34 1.47
N GLU A 235 -8.53 2.66 1.44
CA GLU A 235 -7.42 3.30 0.70
C GLU A 235 -6.07 2.99 1.34
N ARG A 236 -5.96 2.97 2.67
CA ARG A 236 -4.74 2.55 3.38
C ARG A 236 -4.37 1.11 3.01
N TYR A 237 -5.34 0.21 2.98
CA TYR A 237 -5.13 -1.18 2.57
C TYR A 237 -4.59 -1.29 1.14
N ARG A 238 -5.17 -0.54 0.18
CA ARG A 238 -4.68 -0.50 -1.21
C ARG A 238 -3.24 0.00 -1.31
N CYS A 239 -2.91 1.08 -0.60
CA CYS A 239 -1.55 1.61 -0.58
C CYS A 239 -0.57 0.60 0.04
N LEU A 240 -0.97 -0.18 1.04
CA LEU A 240 -0.12 -1.22 1.62
C LEU A 240 0.14 -2.37 0.65
N ILE A 241 -0.88 -2.86 -0.07
CA ILE A 241 -0.69 -3.87 -1.13
C ILE A 241 0.30 -3.34 -2.17
N GLN A 242 0.11 -2.11 -2.62
CA GLN A 242 1.00 -1.48 -3.60
C GLN A 242 2.44 -1.38 -3.08
N MET A 243 2.62 -1.01 -1.80
CA MET A 243 3.93 -0.96 -1.17
C MET A 243 4.59 -2.34 -1.14
N ASP A 244 3.85 -3.38 -0.76
CA ASP A 244 4.36 -4.76 -0.71
C ASP A 244 4.78 -5.24 -2.11
N GLU A 245 4.00 -4.95 -3.15
CA GLU A 245 4.35 -5.26 -4.54
C GLU A 245 5.66 -4.58 -4.96
N LEU A 246 5.82 -3.29 -4.64
CA LEU A 246 7.04 -2.54 -4.92
C LEU A 246 8.26 -3.09 -4.16
N MET A 247 8.11 -3.45 -2.88
CA MET A 247 9.17 -4.05 -2.08
C MET A 247 9.58 -5.43 -2.63
N GLN A 248 8.62 -6.24 -3.07
CA GLN A 248 8.91 -7.53 -3.71
C GLN A 248 9.64 -7.36 -5.04
N GLU A 249 9.25 -6.36 -5.84
CA GLU A 249 9.93 -6.01 -7.09
C GLU A 249 11.38 -5.56 -6.82
N GLU A 250 11.59 -4.69 -5.84
CA GLU A 250 12.90 -4.22 -5.42
C GLU A 250 13.81 -5.40 -5.02
N GLN A 251 13.32 -6.28 -4.14
CA GLN A 251 14.08 -7.46 -3.70
C GLN A 251 14.41 -8.40 -4.87
N ARG A 252 13.49 -8.56 -5.82
CA ARG A 252 13.73 -9.35 -7.04
C ARG A 252 14.85 -8.75 -7.88
N LEU A 253 14.86 -7.44 -8.10
CA LEU A 253 15.90 -6.74 -8.88
C LEU A 253 17.24 -6.75 -8.15
N GLN A 254 17.27 -6.51 -6.83
CA GLN A 254 18.49 -6.59 -6.04
C GLN A 254 19.11 -7.99 -6.06
N ARG A 255 18.29 -9.05 -5.98
CA ARG A 255 18.74 -10.43 -6.16
C ARG A 255 19.28 -10.66 -7.57
N ALA A 256 18.62 -10.16 -8.61
CA ALA A 256 19.09 -10.28 -9.98
C ALA A 256 20.43 -9.59 -10.20
N ILE A 257 20.61 -8.36 -9.70
CA ILE A 257 21.89 -7.63 -9.75
C ILE A 257 22.98 -8.39 -8.99
N SER A 258 22.67 -8.89 -7.78
CA SER A 258 23.64 -9.63 -6.96
C SER A 258 24.09 -10.96 -7.62
N GLN A 259 23.21 -11.60 -8.40
CA GLN A 259 23.54 -12.79 -9.17
C GLN A 259 24.37 -12.46 -10.43
N ARG A 260 24.18 -11.27 -11.02
CA ARG A 260 24.91 -10.76 -12.19
C ARG A 260 26.25 -10.17 -11.77
N GLY A 261 27.20 -11.05 -11.48
CA GLY A 261 28.55 -10.71 -11.01
C GLY A 261 29.29 -11.90 -10.41
N GLY A 262 28.57 -13.01 -10.16
CA GLY A 262 29.19 -14.29 -9.88
C GLY A 262 29.91 -14.85 -11.11
N ILE A 263 31.01 -15.57 -10.87
CA ILE A 263 31.82 -16.26 -11.89
C ILE A 263 30.93 -17.12 -12.82
N LEU A 264 29.90 -17.76 -12.28
CA LEU A 264 28.94 -18.57 -13.06
C LEU A 264 28.09 -17.73 -14.01
N GLY A 265 27.69 -16.52 -13.60
CA GLY A 265 26.95 -15.59 -14.47
C GLY A 265 27.81 -15.16 -15.66
N ILE A 266 29.08 -14.84 -15.38
CA ILE A 266 30.10 -14.48 -16.37
C ILE A 266 30.35 -15.62 -17.38
N LEU A 267 30.39 -16.86 -16.90
CA LEU A 267 30.65 -18.05 -17.73
C LEU A 267 29.47 -18.47 -18.60
N LEU A 268 28.24 -18.35 -18.08
CA LEU A 268 27.05 -18.91 -18.74
C LEU A 268 26.26 -17.89 -19.55
N HIS A 269 26.40 -16.59 -19.29
CA HIS A 269 25.58 -15.54 -19.89
C HIS A 269 26.44 -14.57 -20.70
N GLN A 270 26.79 -14.97 -21.92
CA GLN A 270 27.37 -14.09 -22.92
C GLN A 270 26.32 -13.83 -24.00
N THR A 271 26.00 -12.56 -24.23
CA THR A 271 25.18 -12.15 -25.37
C THR A 271 26.12 -11.76 -26.51
N ILE A 272 26.15 -12.55 -27.57
CA ILE A 272 26.96 -12.27 -28.77
C ILE A 272 26.06 -11.55 -29.77
N ASP A 273 26.49 -10.37 -30.22
CA ASP A 273 25.83 -9.70 -31.34
C ASP A 273 26.25 -10.38 -32.64
N HIS A 274 25.32 -11.08 -33.28
CA HIS A 274 25.55 -11.76 -34.55
C HIS A 274 25.52 -10.81 -35.76
N ASN A 275 25.20 -9.52 -35.58
CA ASN A 275 25.19 -8.53 -36.67
C ASN A 275 25.65 -7.12 -36.22
N PRO A 276 26.96 -6.83 -36.25
CA PRO A 276 27.50 -5.54 -35.82
C PRO A 276 27.07 -4.34 -36.70
N GLN A 277 26.45 -4.57 -37.87
CA GLN A 277 25.94 -3.49 -38.72
C GLN A 277 24.57 -2.97 -38.26
N LYS A 278 23.85 -3.71 -37.42
CA LYS A 278 22.56 -3.30 -36.84
C LYS A 278 22.60 -3.47 -35.31
N PRO A 279 23.26 -2.55 -34.59
CA PRO A 279 23.34 -2.64 -33.13
C PRO A 279 21.94 -2.67 -32.52
N VAL A 280 21.74 -3.56 -31.55
CA VAL A 280 20.48 -3.69 -30.82
C VAL A 280 20.10 -2.33 -30.23
N PRO A 281 18.89 -1.79 -30.50
CA PRO A 281 18.52 -0.47 -30.05
C PRO A 281 18.43 -0.41 -28.52
N ILE A 282 19.41 0.26 -27.90
CA ILE A 282 19.39 0.57 -26.47
C ILE A 282 18.31 1.64 -26.22
N PRO A 283 17.38 1.43 -25.26
CA PRO A 283 16.38 2.42 -24.88
C PRO A 283 17.00 3.81 -24.63
N ALA A 284 16.40 4.86 -25.20
CA ALA A 284 16.97 6.21 -25.19
C ALA A 284 17.29 6.75 -23.78
N LYS A 285 16.53 6.33 -22.76
CA LYS A 285 16.75 6.68 -21.35
C LYS A 285 18.09 6.15 -20.80
N LEU A 286 18.59 5.01 -21.30
CA LEU A 286 19.85 4.40 -20.86
C LEU A 286 21.08 4.97 -21.58
N LYS A 287 20.90 5.50 -22.80
CA LYS A 287 21.98 6.20 -23.53
C LYS A 287 22.45 7.47 -22.82
N ALA A 288 21.62 8.07 -21.96
CA ALA A 288 22.00 9.22 -21.16
C ALA A 288 22.86 8.81 -19.94
N SER A 289 22.52 7.70 -19.27
CA SER A 289 23.27 7.19 -18.10
C SER A 289 24.69 6.76 -18.48
N CYS A 290 24.88 6.03 -19.59
CA CYS A 290 26.22 5.60 -20.05
C CYS A 290 27.12 6.73 -20.54
N LYS A 291 26.60 7.94 -20.79
CA LYS A 291 27.41 9.08 -21.28
C LYS A 291 28.00 9.95 -20.16
N THR A 292 27.67 9.69 -18.91
CA THR A 292 28.13 10.51 -17.77
C THR A 292 29.51 10.13 -17.23
N GLU A 293 30.13 9.06 -17.72
CA GLU A 293 31.53 8.73 -17.45
C GLU A 293 32.42 9.12 -18.65
N LYS A 294 32.56 10.43 -18.92
CA LYS A 294 33.74 10.93 -19.64
C LYS A 294 34.73 11.43 -18.58
N PRO A 295 36.02 11.03 -18.65
CA PRO A 295 37.03 11.58 -17.76
C PRO A 295 37.18 13.08 -18.05
N PRO A 296 37.60 13.90 -17.06
CA PRO A 296 37.94 15.30 -17.34
C PRO A 296 39.10 15.31 -18.33
N ASP A 297 38.92 16.02 -19.45
CA ASP A 297 39.97 16.28 -20.41
C ASP A 297 41.06 17.14 -19.76
N THR A 298 42.30 16.61 -19.81
CA THR A 298 43.62 17.25 -19.59
C THR A 298 43.94 17.83 -18.21
#